data_AF-A0A967Z5X5-F1
#
_entry.id   AF-A0A967Z5X5-F1
#
_cell.length_a   1.000
_cell.length_b   1.000
_cell.length_c   1.000
_cell.angle_alpha   90.00
_cell.angle_beta   90.00
_cell.angle_gamma   90.00
#
_symmetry.space_group_name_H-M   'P 1'
#
loop_
_entity.id
_entity.type
_entity.pdbx_description
1 polymer ?
#
loop_
_entity_poly.entity_id
_entity_poly.type
_entity_poly.pdbx_seq_one_letter_code
_entity_poly.pdbx_strand_id
1 'polypeptide(L)'
;MKFMLPLRVRNQAHMTFLVLVIIFILPAFQSGLWSQEPETPELKKRFDAVNSSITELSDQRNELSAQVQNYREEIRELKDKETLNYFQRQKLEGLLRTSQDVSREIADIDAEMRTLNESLEKLGRSLIDRYDAEIKSRLAELEREAISEQTRRQVLAEIQMLRDKSAQIKQRIGIPSLQSIRLSKLSIEPDDSPKQIEQKADLLKDQEDKLRRLANRMRNQANELQKELRVRTRINEFVADISTFDQQEEALGVGSLERQSSDLLSESDGPVDESRAGTAPFEDQLSVVQKDFDFSSLSSEELEETTEFLKNQEQQMRVKADSLGQQANRFYKVAQDKTKQ
;
A
#
# COMPACT_ATOMS: atom_id res chain seq x y z
N MET A 1 -38.20 -35.52 22.16
CA MET A 1 -37.19 -34.77 22.92
C MET A 1 -35.93 -34.63 22.08
N LYS A 2 -35.74 -33.50 21.40
CA LYS A 2 -34.49 -33.17 20.68
C LYS A 2 -33.59 -32.43 21.67
N PHE A 3 -32.45 -33.00 22.03
CA PHE A 3 -31.44 -32.34 22.84
C PHE A 3 -30.84 -31.18 22.03
N MET A 4 -31.22 -29.94 22.37
CA MET A 4 -30.49 -28.75 21.98
C MET A 4 -29.17 -28.74 22.76
N LEU A 5 -28.08 -29.11 22.09
CA LEU A 5 -26.74 -28.88 22.60
C LEU A 5 -26.48 -27.36 22.68
N PRO A 6 -25.84 -26.87 23.74
CA PRO A 6 -25.53 -25.45 23.89
C PRO A 6 -24.57 -25.00 22.78
N LEU A 7 -24.96 -23.94 22.06
CA LEU A 7 -24.20 -23.27 20.97
C LEU A 7 -22.74 -22.96 21.35
N ARG A 8 -22.43 -22.89 22.65
CA ARG A 8 -21.09 -22.62 23.17
C ARG A 8 -20.04 -23.70 22.84
N VAL A 9 -20.44 -24.95 22.65
CA VAL A 9 -19.49 -26.06 22.38
C VAL A 9 -19.15 -26.15 20.88
N ARG A 10 -20.04 -25.67 20.00
CA ARG A 10 -19.85 -25.77 18.55
C ARG A 10 -18.84 -24.75 18.01
N ASN A 11 -18.73 -23.57 18.61
CA ASN A 11 -17.72 -22.57 18.22
C ASN A 11 -16.31 -22.91 18.72
N GLN A 12 -16.18 -23.60 19.85
CA GLN A 12 -14.87 -23.95 20.41
C GLN A 12 -14.10 -24.98 19.56
N ALA A 13 -14.83 -25.91 18.92
CA ALA A 13 -14.21 -26.94 18.07
C ALA A 13 -13.66 -26.38 16.74
N HIS A 14 -14.33 -25.37 16.16
CA HIS A 14 -13.84 -24.69 14.95
C HIS A 14 -12.61 -23.82 15.24
N MET A 15 -12.58 -23.16 16.41
CA MET A 15 -11.43 -22.33 16.81
C MET A 15 -10.16 -23.17 17.04
N THR A 16 -10.27 -24.36 17.64
CA THR A 16 -9.10 -25.25 17.84
C THR A 16 -8.55 -25.85 16.55
N PHE A 17 -9.37 -26.07 15.53
CA PHE A 17 -8.92 -26.66 14.27
C PHE A 17 -8.19 -25.62 13.38
N LEU A 18 -8.59 -24.35 13.46
CA LEU A 18 -8.02 -23.27 12.65
C LEU A 18 -6.69 -22.75 13.23
N VAL A 19 -6.58 -22.66 14.57
CA VAL A 19 -5.32 -22.39 15.26
C VAL A 19 -4.25 -23.46 14.96
N LEU A 20 -4.65 -24.72 14.75
CA LEU A 20 -3.73 -25.81 14.40
C LEU A 20 -3.16 -25.73 12.97
N VAL A 21 -3.89 -25.14 12.01
CA VAL A 21 -3.39 -24.92 10.65
C VAL A 21 -2.43 -23.72 10.60
N ILE A 22 -2.68 -22.67 11.39
CA ILE A 22 -1.83 -21.48 11.47
C ILE A 22 -0.53 -21.75 12.23
N ILE A 23 -0.56 -22.59 13.28
CA ILE A 23 0.64 -23.01 14.02
C ILE A 23 1.59 -23.85 13.16
N PHE A 24 1.13 -24.51 12.10
CA PHE A 24 2.01 -25.31 11.22
C PHE A 24 2.76 -24.48 10.16
N ILE A 25 2.38 -23.20 9.96
CA ILE A 25 3.08 -22.30 9.01
C ILE A 25 4.12 -21.42 9.74
N LEU A 26 4.04 -21.29 11.07
CA LEU A 26 4.89 -20.38 11.85
C LEU A 26 6.25 -20.89 12.41
N PRO A 27 6.64 -22.19 12.46
CA PRO A 27 7.92 -22.59 13.04
C PRO A 27 8.96 -22.89 11.95
N ALA A 28 9.24 -21.92 11.07
CA ALA A 28 10.37 -22.02 10.14
C ALA A 28 11.30 -20.79 10.19
N PHE A 29 11.12 -19.91 11.19
CA PHE A 29 11.86 -18.65 11.29
C PHE A 29 13.08 -18.69 12.25
N GLN A 30 13.41 -19.83 12.88
CA GLN A 30 14.45 -19.87 13.92
C GLN A 30 15.58 -20.89 13.75
N SER A 31 15.60 -21.72 12.70
CA SER A 31 16.76 -22.57 12.41
C SER A 31 17.54 -22.02 11.22
N GLY A 32 18.64 -21.32 11.52
CA GLY A 32 19.64 -20.83 10.58
C GLY A 32 20.40 -21.93 9.85
N LEU A 33 19.69 -22.67 8.99
CA LEU A 33 20.26 -23.64 8.06
C LEU A 33 19.90 -23.21 6.63
N TRP A 34 20.89 -22.60 5.99
CA TRP A 34 21.08 -22.48 4.54
C TRP A 34 20.11 -21.58 3.78
N SER A 35 20.65 -20.40 3.44
CA SER A 35 20.12 -19.31 2.62
C SER A 35 19.83 -19.69 1.17
N GLN A 36 19.03 -20.74 0.94
CA GLN A 36 18.25 -20.84 -0.29
C GLN A 36 17.01 -20.00 -0.09
N GLU A 37 17.19 -18.73 -0.40
CA GLU A 37 16.14 -17.74 -0.49
C GLU A 37 14.99 -18.35 -1.34
N PRO A 38 13.78 -18.52 -0.77
CA PRO A 38 12.77 -19.45 -1.30
C PRO A 38 12.48 -19.21 -2.78
N GLU A 39 12.23 -20.29 -3.52
CA GLU A 39 11.90 -20.19 -4.93
C GLU A 39 10.60 -19.39 -5.12
N THR A 40 10.52 -18.60 -6.19
CA THR A 40 9.35 -17.78 -6.56
C THR A 40 7.99 -18.52 -6.43
N PRO A 41 7.82 -19.79 -6.85
CA PRO A 41 6.56 -20.52 -6.64
C PRO A 41 6.20 -20.74 -5.17
N GLU A 42 7.17 -20.99 -4.29
CA GLU A 42 6.90 -21.16 -2.86
C GLU A 42 6.50 -19.84 -2.20
N LEU A 43 7.20 -18.76 -2.54
CA LEU A 43 6.86 -17.40 -2.10
C LEU A 43 5.43 -17.05 -2.51
N LYS A 44 5.05 -17.36 -3.75
CA LYS A 44 3.70 -17.11 -4.26
C LYS A 44 2.66 -17.93 -3.50
N LYS A 45 2.91 -19.23 -3.28
CA LYS A 45 2.00 -20.08 -2.50
C LYS A 45 1.79 -19.55 -1.08
N ARG A 46 2.86 -19.06 -0.42
CA ARG A 46 2.76 -18.44 0.92
C ARG A 46 1.98 -17.13 0.88
N PHE A 47 2.22 -16.29 -0.13
CA PHE A 47 1.49 -15.04 -0.33
C PHE A 47 0.00 -15.30 -0.49
N ASP A 48 -0.38 -16.23 -1.37
CA ASP A 48 -1.77 -16.59 -1.63
C ASP A 48 -2.44 -17.18 -0.38
N ALA A 49 -1.73 -18.03 0.38
CA ALA A 49 -2.24 -18.58 1.63
C ALA A 49 -2.53 -17.50 2.69
N VAL A 50 -1.60 -16.58 2.91
CA VAL A 50 -1.79 -15.45 3.86
C VAL A 50 -2.94 -14.56 3.39
N ASN A 51 -3.05 -14.31 2.09
CA ASN A 51 -4.15 -13.54 1.52
C ASN A 51 -5.51 -14.19 1.77
N SER A 52 -5.62 -15.50 1.55
CA SER A 52 -6.83 -16.28 1.86
C SER A 52 -7.19 -16.20 3.34
N SER A 53 -6.22 -16.38 4.24
CA SER A 53 -6.47 -16.27 5.70
C SER A 53 -6.96 -14.88 6.10
N ILE A 54 -6.43 -13.80 5.52
CA ILE A 54 -6.93 -12.44 5.77
C ILE A 54 -8.39 -12.29 5.31
N THR A 55 -8.75 -12.90 4.18
CA THR A 55 -10.11 -12.85 3.65
C THR A 55 -11.08 -13.61 4.56
N GLU A 56 -10.70 -14.82 4.99
CA GLU A 56 -11.48 -15.62 5.93
C GLU A 56 -11.70 -14.91 7.27
N LEU A 57 -10.65 -14.31 7.85
CA LEU A 57 -10.77 -13.54 9.09
C LEU A 57 -11.64 -12.29 8.92
N SER A 58 -11.55 -11.62 7.76
CA SER A 58 -12.41 -10.48 7.43
C SER A 58 -13.88 -10.89 7.41
N ASP A 59 -14.22 -12.02 6.79
CA ASP A 59 -15.58 -12.55 6.74
C ASP A 59 -16.11 -12.90 8.13
N GLN A 60 -15.30 -13.57 8.95
CA GLN A 60 -15.63 -13.87 10.35
C GLN A 60 -15.86 -12.60 11.18
N ARG A 61 -14.98 -11.60 11.04
CA ARG A 61 -15.10 -10.31 11.70
C ARG A 61 -16.39 -9.58 11.31
N ASN A 62 -16.79 -9.66 10.04
CA ASN A 62 -18.05 -9.08 9.56
C ASN A 62 -19.27 -9.80 10.13
N GLU A 63 -19.24 -11.13 10.22
CA GLU A 63 -20.30 -11.92 10.85
C GLU A 63 -20.46 -11.55 12.34
N LEU A 64 -19.36 -11.52 13.11
CA LEU A 64 -19.38 -11.13 14.52
C LEU A 64 -19.85 -9.68 14.70
N SER A 65 -19.48 -8.78 13.78
CA SER A 65 -19.95 -7.39 13.79
C SER A 65 -21.47 -7.30 13.61
N ALA A 66 -22.04 -8.12 12.71
CA ALA A 66 -23.50 -8.22 12.55
C ALA A 66 -24.17 -8.77 13.81
N GLN A 67 -23.57 -9.75 14.49
CA GLN A 67 -24.07 -10.27 15.77
C GLN A 67 -24.07 -9.19 16.86
N VAL A 68 -23.00 -8.39 16.98
CA VAL A 68 -22.94 -7.26 17.93
C VAL A 68 -24.06 -6.25 17.65
N GLN A 69 -24.34 -5.96 16.38
CA GLN A 69 -25.43 -5.05 16.01
C GLN A 69 -26.79 -5.60 16.46
N ASN A 70 -27.07 -6.88 16.23
CA ASN A 70 -28.29 -7.54 16.72
C ASN A 70 -28.40 -7.48 18.25
N TYR A 71 -27.31 -7.75 18.98
CA TYR A 71 -27.32 -7.64 20.45
C TYR A 71 -27.56 -6.22 20.93
N ARG A 72 -27.03 -5.19 20.24
CA ARG A 72 -27.31 -3.78 20.57
C ARG A 72 -28.78 -3.45 20.46
N GLU A 73 -29.45 -3.96 19.42
CA GLU A 73 -30.90 -3.77 19.21
C GLU A 73 -31.70 -4.47 20.32
N GLU A 74 -31.41 -5.73 20.62
CA GLU A 74 -32.08 -6.45 21.73
C GLU A 74 -31.85 -5.78 23.10
N ILE A 75 -30.63 -5.32 23.37
CA ILE A 75 -30.29 -4.60 24.60
C ILE A 75 -31.07 -3.29 24.68
N ARG A 76 -31.19 -2.56 23.57
CA ARG A 76 -31.95 -1.31 23.50
C ARG A 76 -33.42 -1.56 23.78
N GLU A 77 -34.03 -2.55 23.11
CA GLU A 77 -35.43 -2.93 23.34
C GLU A 77 -35.72 -3.34 24.80
N LEU A 78 -34.77 -3.99 25.47
CA LEU A 78 -34.89 -4.33 26.89
C LEU A 78 -34.72 -3.08 27.78
N LYS A 79 -33.78 -2.18 27.45
CA LYS A 79 -33.56 -0.95 28.23
C LYS A 79 -34.71 0.05 28.12
N ASP A 80 -35.40 0.08 26.98
CA ASP A 80 -36.53 0.99 26.73
C ASP A 80 -37.81 0.57 27.50
N LYS A 81 -37.82 -0.60 28.14
CA LYS A 81 -38.93 -1.06 29.00
C LYS A 81 -38.83 -0.41 30.38
N GLU A 82 -39.88 0.31 30.77
CA GLU A 82 -39.96 1.09 32.02
C GLU A 82 -39.78 0.25 33.30
N THR A 83 -40.23 -1.02 33.29
CA THR A 83 -39.94 -1.99 34.36
C THR A 83 -39.54 -3.35 33.77
N LEU A 84 -38.38 -3.85 34.21
CA LEU A 84 -37.85 -5.15 33.79
C LEU A 84 -38.16 -6.24 34.83
N ASN A 85 -38.84 -7.31 34.39
CA ASN A 85 -39.02 -8.53 35.17
C ASN A 85 -37.65 -9.23 35.41
N TYR A 86 -37.52 -10.02 36.47
CA TYR A 86 -36.31 -10.78 36.83
C TYR A 86 -35.70 -11.51 35.63
N PHE A 87 -36.51 -12.24 34.85
CA PHE A 87 -36.05 -12.93 33.64
C PHE A 87 -35.48 -12.00 32.57
N GLN A 88 -36.08 -10.81 32.41
CA GLN A 88 -35.60 -9.82 31.44
C GLN A 88 -34.30 -9.17 31.89
N ARG A 89 -34.12 -8.97 33.21
CA ARG A 89 -32.83 -8.51 33.78
C ARG A 89 -31.72 -9.54 33.56
N GLN A 90 -32.01 -10.82 33.82
CA GLN A 90 -31.05 -11.89 33.58
C GLN A 90 -30.71 -12.01 32.09
N LYS A 91 -31.69 -11.87 31.19
CA LYS A 91 -31.46 -11.83 29.74
C LYS A 91 -30.57 -10.64 29.35
N LEU A 92 -30.86 -9.45 29.86
CA LEU A 92 -30.07 -8.24 29.60
C LEU A 92 -28.62 -8.39 30.05
N GLU A 93 -28.39 -8.92 31.26
CA GLU A 93 -27.04 -9.19 31.76
C GLU A 93 -26.30 -10.22 30.89
N GLY A 94 -26.99 -11.29 30.48
CA GLY A 94 -26.46 -12.29 29.54
C GLY A 94 -26.09 -11.70 28.18
N LEU A 95 -26.95 -10.86 27.61
CA LEU A 95 -26.69 -10.16 26.34
C LEU A 95 -25.52 -9.18 26.45
N LEU A 96 -25.44 -8.40 27.52
CA LEU A 96 -24.32 -7.49 27.76
C LEU A 96 -22.99 -8.23 27.86
N ARG A 97 -22.97 -9.33 28.62
CA ARG A 97 -21.79 -10.18 28.73
C ARG A 97 -21.39 -10.79 27.39
N THR A 98 -22.36 -11.31 26.64
CA THR A 98 -22.12 -11.94 25.32
C THR A 98 -21.62 -10.90 24.31
N SER A 99 -22.23 -9.70 24.27
CA SER A 99 -21.79 -8.59 23.42
C SER A 99 -20.37 -8.13 23.76
N GLN A 100 -20.01 -8.11 25.05
CA GLN A 100 -18.64 -7.80 25.48
C GLN A 100 -17.65 -8.90 25.04
N ASP A 101 -18.01 -10.17 25.19
CA ASP A 101 -17.17 -11.30 24.77
C ASP A 101 -16.94 -11.28 23.24
N VAL A 102 -17.99 -11.09 22.44
CA VAL A 102 -17.87 -10.94 20.97
C VAL A 102 -17.04 -9.71 20.58
N SER A 103 -17.16 -8.60 21.31
CA SER A 103 -16.35 -7.42 21.04
C SER A 103 -14.86 -7.65 21.30
N ARG A 104 -14.50 -8.51 22.26
CA ARG A 104 -13.11 -8.93 22.49
C ARG A 104 -12.62 -9.81 21.35
N GLU A 105 -13.43 -10.77 20.90
CA GLU A 105 -13.10 -11.65 19.77
C GLU A 105 -12.85 -10.86 18.49
N ILE A 106 -13.67 -9.83 18.20
CA ILE A 106 -13.42 -8.90 17.10
C ILE A 106 -12.06 -8.19 17.25
N ALA A 107 -11.71 -7.75 18.47
CA ALA A 107 -10.43 -7.09 18.72
C ALA A 107 -9.23 -8.03 18.53
N ASP A 108 -9.37 -9.30 18.90
CA ASP A 108 -8.36 -10.34 18.70
C ASP A 108 -8.18 -10.63 17.20
N ILE A 109 -9.28 -10.78 16.44
CA ILE A 109 -9.24 -10.94 14.97
C ILE A 109 -8.61 -9.72 14.31
N ASP A 110 -8.98 -8.50 14.71
CA ASP A 110 -8.40 -7.27 14.17
C ASP A 110 -6.88 -7.20 14.42
N ALA A 111 -6.40 -7.69 15.57
CA ALA A 111 -4.97 -7.77 15.87
C ALA A 111 -4.27 -8.81 14.98
N GLU A 112 -4.85 -10.00 14.82
CA GLU A 112 -4.31 -11.06 13.95
C GLU A 112 -4.25 -10.61 12.49
N MET A 113 -5.32 -10.01 11.97
CA MET A 113 -5.35 -9.45 10.63
C MET A 113 -4.22 -8.43 10.40
N ARG A 114 -3.85 -7.61 11.39
CA ARG A 114 -2.70 -6.69 11.26
C ARG A 114 -1.40 -7.45 11.07
N THR A 115 -1.15 -8.49 11.88
CA THR A 115 0.07 -9.30 11.76
C THR A 115 0.16 -10.05 10.43
N LEU A 116 -0.96 -10.56 9.93
CA LEU A 116 -1.03 -11.20 8.62
C LEU A 116 -0.84 -10.19 7.48
N ASN A 117 -1.41 -8.98 7.57
CA ASN A 117 -1.19 -7.93 6.59
C ASN A 117 0.29 -7.51 6.51
N GLU A 118 0.98 -7.37 7.65
CA GLU A 118 2.43 -7.12 7.67
C GLU A 118 3.23 -8.25 7.00
N SER A 119 2.81 -9.50 7.22
CA SER A 119 3.43 -10.67 6.59
C SER A 119 3.16 -10.71 5.09
N LEU A 120 1.93 -10.40 4.67
CA LEU A 120 1.52 -10.28 3.26
C LEU A 120 2.35 -9.21 2.55
N GLU A 121 2.55 -8.05 3.18
CA GLU A 121 3.36 -6.97 2.64
C GLU A 121 4.83 -7.37 2.45
N LYS A 122 5.43 -8.04 3.44
CA LYS A 122 6.81 -8.56 3.35
C LYS A 122 6.97 -9.58 2.22
N LEU A 123 6.04 -10.54 2.13
CA LEU A 123 6.04 -11.56 1.08
C LEU A 123 5.82 -10.92 -0.30
N GLY A 124 4.89 -9.98 -0.42
CA GLY A 124 4.59 -9.28 -1.66
C GLY A 124 5.79 -8.46 -2.16
N ARG A 125 6.47 -7.73 -1.27
CA ARG A 125 7.72 -7.02 -1.63
C ARG A 125 8.80 -7.98 -2.12
N SER A 126 8.98 -9.11 -1.44
CA SER A 126 9.95 -10.13 -1.85
C SER A 126 9.63 -10.71 -3.24
N LEU A 127 8.35 -10.93 -3.55
CA LEU A 127 7.90 -11.36 -4.87
C LEU A 127 8.14 -10.29 -5.95
N ILE A 128 7.87 -9.02 -5.65
CA ILE A 128 8.14 -7.91 -6.57
C ILE A 128 9.65 -7.84 -6.88
N ASP A 129 10.51 -7.90 -5.86
CA ASP A 129 11.97 -7.88 -6.04
C ASP A 129 12.46 -9.04 -6.92
N ARG A 130 11.84 -10.23 -6.77
CA ARG A 130 12.11 -11.41 -7.61
C ARG A 130 11.70 -11.19 -9.06
N TYR A 131 10.50 -10.70 -9.29
CA TYR A 131 10.03 -10.41 -10.65
C TYR A 131 10.86 -9.32 -11.31
N ASP A 132 11.25 -8.27 -10.58
CA ASP A 132 12.11 -7.21 -11.09
C ASP A 132 13.51 -7.71 -11.45
N ALA A 133 14.08 -8.63 -10.66
CA ALA A 133 15.34 -9.29 -10.98
C ALA A 133 15.24 -10.17 -12.24
N GLU A 134 14.13 -10.91 -12.39
CA GLU A 134 13.88 -11.73 -13.57
C GLU A 134 13.71 -10.85 -14.82
N ILE A 135 12.93 -9.76 -14.75
CA ILE A 135 12.79 -8.78 -15.82
C ILE A 135 14.15 -8.23 -16.25
N LYS A 136 15.01 -7.85 -15.29
CA LYS A 136 16.38 -7.38 -15.61
C LYS A 136 17.20 -8.44 -16.32
N SER A 137 17.11 -9.71 -15.90
CA SER A 137 17.81 -10.81 -16.55
C SER A 137 17.31 -11.01 -17.98
N ARG A 138 16.01 -10.90 -18.23
CA ARG A 138 15.39 -11.00 -19.57
C ARG A 138 15.76 -9.81 -20.46
N LEU A 139 15.82 -8.61 -19.91
CA LEU A 139 16.33 -7.44 -20.64
C LEU A 139 17.80 -7.63 -21.05
N ALA A 140 18.64 -8.16 -20.15
CA ALA A 140 20.03 -8.48 -20.47
C ALA A 140 20.17 -9.63 -21.48
N GLU A 141 19.18 -10.51 -21.57
CA GLU A 141 19.08 -11.51 -22.63
C GLU A 141 18.87 -10.80 -23.98
N LEU A 142 17.89 -9.89 -24.08
CA LEU A 142 17.61 -9.11 -25.31
C LEU A 142 18.80 -8.30 -25.84
N GLU A 143 19.69 -7.84 -24.95
CA GLU A 143 20.92 -7.11 -25.31
C GLU A 143 21.97 -7.99 -26.04
N ARG A 144 21.80 -9.32 -26.09
CA ARG A 144 22.74 -10.22 -26.78
C ARG A 144 22.50 -10.18 -28.29
N GLU A 145 23.57 -9.94 -29.06
CA GLU A 145 23.53 -9.72 -30.51
C GLU A 145 22.99 -10.92 -31.34
N ALA A 146 23.00 -12.14 -30.81
CA ALA A 146 22.72 -13.37 -31.56
C ALA A 146 21.37 -14.03 -31.23
N ILE A 147 20.30 -13.25 -31.05
CA ILE A 147 18.97 -13.78 -30.71
C ILE A 147 18.05 -13.72 -31.93
N SER A 148 17.37 -14.84 -32.21
CA SER A 148 16.37 -14.89 -33.28
C SER A 148 15.18 -13.98 -32.96
N GLU A 149 14.53 -13.47 -33.99
CA GLU A 149 13.40 -12.55 -33.84
C GLU A 149 12.22 -13.19 -33.07
N GLN A 150 11.92 -14.46 -33.36
CA GLN A 150 10.91 -15.23 -32.63
C GLN A 150 11.25 -15.32 -31.13
N THR A 151 12.51 -15.57 -30.79
CA THR A 151 12.98 -15.58 -29.39
C THR A 151 12.85 -14.19 -28.77
N ARG A 152 13.17 -13.13 -29.51
CA ARG A 152 13.02 -11.74 -29.05
C ARG A 152 11.58 -11.41 -28.70
N ARG A 153 10.62 -11.75 -29.57
CA ARG A 153 9.17 -11.59 -29.32
C ARG A 153 8.71 -12.38 -28.10
N GLN A 154 9.20 -13.61 -27.92
CA GLN A 154 8.88 -14.43 -26.75
C GLN A 154 9.38 -13.79 -25.45
N VAL A 155 10.64 -13.33 -25.42
CA VAL A 155 11.22 -12.71 -24.22
C VAL A 155 10.47 -11.42 -23.85
N LEU A 156 10.05 -10.60 -24.83
CA LEU A 156 9.21 -9.42 -24.57
C LEU A 156 7.84 -9.80 -23.96
N ALA A 157 7.20 -10.87 -24.45
CA ALA A 157 5.95 -11.37 -23.88
C ALA A 157 6.13 -11.88 -22.44
N GLU A 158 7.25 -12.55 -22.14
CA GLU A 158 7.60 -12.98 -20.78
C GLU A 158 7.81 -11.79 -19.84
N ILE A 159 8.52 -10.74 -20.30
CA ILE A 159 8.69 -9.49 -19.54
C ILE A 159 7.33 -8.86 -19.22
N GLN A 160 6.42 -8.78 -20.20
CA GLN A 160 5.09 -8.23 -19.96
C GLN A 160 4.30 -9.04 -18.93
N MET A 161 4.34 -10.38 -19.03
CA MET A 161 3.69 -11.25 -18.04
C MET A 161 4.25 -11.04 -16.62
N LEU A 162 5.57 -10.86 -16.47
CA LEU A 162 6.19 -10.59 -15.18
C LEU A 162 5.79 -9.22 -14.61
N ARG A 163 5.65 -8.20 -15.47
CA ARG A 163 5.14 -6.88 -15.07
C ARG A 163 3.70 -6.96 -14.58
N ASP A 164 2.83 -7.68 -15.28
CA ASP A 164 1.43 -7.86 -14.89
C ASP A 164 1.32 -8.58 -13.53
N LYS A 165 2.14 -9.62 -13.30
CA LYS A 165 2.23 -10.29 -12.00
C LYS A 165 2.70 -9.33 -10.90
N SER A 166 3.73 -8.53 -11.15
CA SER A 166 4.22 -7.53 -10.20
C SER A 166 3.15 -6.48 -9.87
N ALA A 167 2.41 -6.00 -10.88
CA ALA A 167 1.31 -5.05 -10.71
C ALA A 167 0.18 -5.63 -9.86
N GLN A 168 -0.23 -6.89 -10.08
CA GLN A 168 -1.24 -7.57 -9.26
C GLN A 168 -0.82 -7.65 -7.79
N ILE A 169 0.44 -7.99 -7.51
CA ILE A 169 0.96 -8.02 -6.14
C ILE A 169 0.95 -6.62 -5.52
N LYS A 170 1.40 -5.59 -6.25
CA LYS A 170 1.38 -4.18 -5.81
C LYS A 170 -0.03 -3.70 -5.47
N GLN A 171 -1.02 -4.03 -6.30
CA GLN A 171 -2.42 -3.71 -6.06
C GLN A 171 -2.93 -4.38 -4.77
N ARG A 172 -2.55 -5.64 -4.53
CA ARG A 172 -3.03 -6.39 -3.36
C ARG A 172 -2.42 -5.94 -2.04
N ILE A 173 -1.11 -5.68 -1.99
CA ILE A 173 -0.46 -5.18 -0.78
C ILE A 173 -0.75 -3.69 -0.55
N GLY A 174 -1.27 -3.01 -1.57
CA GLY A 174 -1.49 -1.57 -1.58
C GLY A 174 -0.20 -0.81 -1.85
N ILE A 175 -0.31 0.31 -2.55
CA ILE A 175 0.79 1.27 -2.61
C ILE A 175 0.87 1.90 -1.22
N PRO A 176 2.05 1.99 -0.58
CA PRO A 176 2.18 2.66 0.70
C PRO A 176 1.72 4.11 0.55
N SER A 177 0.49 4.37 0.99
CA SER A 177 -0.11 5.69 0.83
C SER A 177 0.76 6.77 1.47
N LEU A 178 1.00 7.84 0.71
CA LEU A 178 1.59 9.05 1.24
C LEU A 178 0.54 9.75 2.10
N GLN A 179 0.42 9.32 3.36
CA GLN A 179 -0.48 9.99 4.30
C GLN A 179 -0.07 11.45 4.45
N SER A 180 -1.01 12.37 4.26
CA SER A 180 -0.79 13.78 4.52
C SER A 180 -0.50 14.00 6.00
N ILE A 181 0.59 14.70 6.29
CA ILE A 181 0.99 15.02 7.65
C ILE A 181 0.51 16.44 7.94
N ARG A 182 -0.34 16.59 8.97
CA ARG A 182 -0.70 17.89 9.50
C ARG A 182 0.39 18.35 10.45
N LEU A 183 0.99 19.50 10.16
CA LEU A 183 2.01 20.13 10.99
C LEU A 183 1.35 21.17 11.90
N SER A 184 1.68 21.13 13.20
CA SER A 184 1.23 22.14 14.15
C SER A 184 2.28 23.25 14.24
N LYS A 185 1.86 24.50 14.05
CA LYS A 185 2.73 25.67 14.30
C LYS A 185 2.84 25.87 15.81
N LEU A 186 4.01 25.59 16.37
CA LEU A 186 4.28 25.70 17.81
C LEU A 186 5.24 26.86 18.08
N SER A 187 4.92 27.68 19.08
CA SER A 187 5.75 28.77 19.62
C SER A 187 6.05 28.53 21.09
N ILE A 188 7.12 29.16 21.61
CA ILE A 188 7.32 29.29 23.05
C ILE A 188 6.57 30.54 23.50
N GLU A 189 5.66 30.38 24.46
CA GLU A 189 5.00 31.51 25.11
C GLU A 189 5.82 31.98 26.32
N PRO A 190 5.77 33.28 26.69
CA PRO A 190 6.53 33.81 27.83
C PRO A 190 6.28 33.05 29.14
N ASP A 191 5.01 32.66 29.34
CA ASP A 191 4.51 32.01 30.54
C ASP A 191 4.72 30.48 30.54
N ASP A 192 5.31 29.92 29.48
CA ASP A 192 5.61 28.49 29.44
C ASP A 192 6.66 28.14 30.51
N SER A 193 6.32 27.13 31.31
CA SER A 193 7.25 26.45 32.20
C SER A 193 8.30 25.65 31.40
N PRO A 194 9.50 25.40 31.95
CA PRO A 194 10.52 24.59 31.28
C PRO A 194 9.99 23.26 30.74
N LYS A 195 9.16 22.58 31.53
CA LYS A 195 8.54 21.29 31.16
C LYS A 195 7.60 21.42 29.96
N GLN A 196 6.83 22.51 29.84
CA GLN A 196 5.96 22.74 28.68
C GLN A 196 6.79 23.00 27.43
N ILE A 197 7.91 23.73 27.54
CA ILE A 197 8.83 23.97 26.44
C ILE A 197 9.46 22.65 25.96
N GLU A 198 9.86 21.76 26.88
CA GLU A 198 10.36 20.41 26.53
C GLU A 198 9.30 19.60 25.80
N GLN A 199 8.06 19.57 26.29
CA GLN A 199 6.95 18.86 25.63
C GLN A 199 6.69 19.38 24.21
N LYS A 200 6.79 20.70 23.99
CA LYS A 200 6.70 21.29 22.66
C LYS A 200 7.88 20.90 21.77
N ALA A 201 9.09 20.81 22.32
CA ALA A 201 10.28 20.34 21.62
C ALA A 201 10.12 18.87 21.17
N ASP A 202 9.64 18.00 22.06
CA ASP A 202 9.35 16.59 21.78
C ASP A 202 8.32 16.47 20.65
N LEU A 203 7.25 17.27 20.70
CA LEU A 203 6.22 17.28 19.66
C LEU A 203 6.78 17.73 18.29
N LEU A 204 7.67 18.73 18.27
CA LEU A 204 8.38 19.14 17.05
C LEU A 204 9.29 18.02 16.52
N LYS A 205 9.96 17.29 17.42
CA LYS A 205 10.80 16.14 17.06
C LYS A 205 10.00 15.00 16.45
N ASP A 206 8.83 14.69 17.00
CA ASP A 206 7.90 13.72 16.45
C ASP A 206 7.42 14.12 15.03
N GLN A 207 7.17 15.42 14.81
CA GLN A 207 6.80 15.93 13.49
C GLN A 207 7.96 15.85 12.50
N GLU A 208 9.19 16.18 12.91
CA GLU A 208 10.41 15.96 12.12
C GLU A 208 10.50 14.49 11.68
N ASP A 209 10.40 13.55 12.61
CA ASP A 209 10.54 12.12 12.32
C ASP A 209 9.44 11.61 11.38
N LYS A 210 8.22 12.16 11.49
CA LYS A 210 7.13 11.88 10.55
C LYS A 210 7.46 12.41 9.14
N LEU A 211 7.94 13.65 9.02
CA LEU A 211 8.33 14.23 7.73
C LEU A 211 9.51 13.47 7.09
N ARG A 212 10.52 13.06 7.87
CA ARG A 212 11.63 12.25 7.36
C ARG A 212 11.16 10.90 6.83
N ARG A 213 10.24 10.23 7.53
CA ARG A 213 9.62 8.98 7.05
C ARG A 213 8.83 9.19 5.77
N LEU A 214 8.09 10.29 5.65
CA LEU A 214 7.37 10.64 4.42
C LEU A 214 8.32 10.91 3.25
N ALA A 215 9.37 11.70 3.47
CA ALA A 215 10.40 11.96 2.46
C ALA A 215 11.04 10.66 1.96
N ASN A 216 11.41 9.76 2.87
CA ASN A 216 11.97 8.47 2.49
C ASN A 216 10.99 7.61 1.67
N ARG A 217 9.68 7.66 1.95
CA ARG A 217 8.65 7.00 1.12
C ARG A 217 8.58 7.60 -0.28
N MET A 218 8.55 8.92 -0.40
CA MET A 218 8.56 9.62 -1.70
C MET A 218 9.80 9.27 -2.51
N ARG A 219 10.99 9.24 -1.89
CA ARG A 219 12.22 8.81 -2.57
C ARG A 219 12.09 7.40 -3.11
N ASN A 220 11.62 6.47 -2.28
CA ASN A 220 11.50 5.08 -2.70
C ASN A 220 10.53 4.96 -3.88
N GLN A 221 9.39 5.65 -3.84
CA GLN A 221 8.46 5.70 -4.97
C GLN A 221 9.10 6.29 -6.22
N ALA A 222 9.80 7.43 -6.11
CA ALA A 222 10.50 8.03 -7.25
C ALA A 222 11.56 7.08 -7.84
N ASN A 223 12.27 6.33 -7.01
CA ASN A 223 13.24 5.34 -7.47
C ASN A 223 12.56 4.17 -8.20
N GLU A 224 11.41 3.71 -7.72
CA GLU A 224 10.63 2.66 -8.41
C GLU A 224 10.11 3.15 -9.77
N LEU A 225 9.54 4.36 -9.83
CA LEU A 225 9.09 4.95 -11.10
C LEU A 225 10.25 5.15 -12.08
N GLN A 226 11.42 5.56 -11.60
CA GLN A 226 12.61 5.70 -12.44
C GLN A 226 13.11 4.35 -12.99
N LYS A 227 13.02 3.26 -12.21
CA LYS A 227 13.33 1.92 -12.69
C LYS A 227 12.33 1.48 -13.78
N GLU A 228 11.05 1.71 -13.54
CA GLU A 228 9.98 1.40 -14.48
C GLU A 228 10.14 2.16 -15.80
N LEU A 229 10.42 3.46 -15.73
CA LEU A 229 10.72 4.30 -16.90
C LEU A 229 11.88 3.71 -17.71
N ARG A 230 12.99 3.35 -17.05
CA ARG A 230 14.15 2.73 -17.72
C ARG A 230 13.77 1.42 -18.43
N VAL A 231 12.94 0.58 -17.80
CA VAL A 231 12.48 -0.67 -18.40
C VAL A 231 11.63 -0.37 -19.64
N ARG A 232 10.70 0.58 -19.55
CA ARG A 232 9.82 0.97 -20.67
C ARG A 232 10.60 1.54 -21.84
N THR A 233 11.54 2.45 -21.59
CA THR A 233 12.40 3.01 -22.65
C THR A 233 13.13 1.90 -23.38
N ARG A 234 13.74 0.95 -22.67
CA ARG A 234 14.44 -0.19 -23.28
C ARG A 234 13.50 -1.09 -24.09
N ILE A 235 12.30 -1.38 -23.58
CA ILE A 235 11.32 -2.17 -24.33
C ILE A 235 10.93 -1.45 -25.62
N ASN A 236 10.68 -0.14 -25.55
CA ASN A 236 10.31 0.66 -26.72
C ASN A 236 11.44 0.71 -27.76
N GLU A 237 12.70 0.82 -27.32
CA GLU A 237 13.87 0.69 -28.19
C GLU A 237 13.88 -0.67 -28.91
N PHE A 238 13.70 -1.78 -28.18
CA PHE A 238 13.67 -3.11 -28.79
C PHE A 238 12.48 -3.32 -29.74
N VAL A 239 11.31 -2.75 -29.43
CA VAL A 239 10.13 -2.83 -30.30
C VAL A 239 10.34 -2.00 -31.57
N ALA A 240 10.95 -0.82 -31.46
CA ALA A 240 11.32 0.01 -32.61
C ALA A 240 12.37 -0.69 -33.51
N ASP A 241 13.34 -1.38 -32.91
CA ASP A 241 14.29 -2.19 -33.67
C ASP A 241 13.55 -3.28 -34.47
N ILE A 242 12.63 -4.03 -33.83
CA ILE A 242 11.84 -5.08 -34.51
C ILE A 242 11.03 -4.49 -35.67
N SER A 243 10.33 -3.37 -35.47
CA SER A 243 9.52 -2.78 -36.54
C SER A 243 10.35 -2.29 -37.74
N THR A 244 11.61 -1.90 -37.50
CA THR A 244 12.55 -1.54 -38.57
C THR A 244 12.96 -2.74 -39.41
N PHE A 245 13.07 -3.94 -38.81
CA PHE A 245 13.35 -5.18 -39.54
C PHE A 245 12.12 -5.68 -40.32
N ASP A 246 10.91 -5.61 -39.74
CA ASP A 246 9.67 -5.97 -40.44
C ASP A 246 9.49 -5.11 -41.71
N GLN A 247 9.80 -3.81 -41.66
CA GLN A 247 9.78 -2.94 -42.85
C GLN A 247 10.83 -3.31 -43.91
N GLN A 248 12.00 -3.80 -43.49
CA GLN A 248 13.03 -4.27 -44.43
C GLN A 248 12.66 -5.61 -45.06
N GLU A 249 12.03 -6.51 -44.30
CA GLU A 249 11.51 -7.77 -44.83
C GLU A 249 10.34 -7.54 -45.78
N GLU A 250 9.45 -6.58 -45.50
CA GLU A 250 8.40 -6.14 -46.42
C GLU A 250 8.97 -5.47 -47.69
N ALA A 251 10.04 -4.67 -47.55
CA ALA A 251 10.70 -4.04 -48.71
C ALA A 251 11.48 -5.05 -49.58
N LEU A 252 11.97 -6.15 -49.00
CA LEU A 252 12.71 -7.22 -49.70
C LEU A 252 11.79 -8.37 -50.16
N GLY A 253 10.63 -8.53 -49.52
CA GLY A 253 9.60 -9.50 -49.81
C GLY A 253 8.42 -8.85 -50.52
N VAL A 254 8.43 -8.90 -51.85
CA VAL A 254 7.29 -8.64 -52.76
C VAL A 254 7.14 -7.20 -53.24
N GLY A 255 7.84 -6.90 -54.34
CA GLY A 255 7.19 -6.18 -55.43
C GLY A 255 6.06 -7.05 -55.99
N SER A 256 4.83 -6.85 -55.54
CA SER A 256 3.60 -7.10 -56.32
C SER A 256 2.38 -6.50 -55.60
N LEU A 257 1.70 -5.65 -56.37
CA LEU A 257 0.29 -5.26 -56.27
C LEU A 257 -0.11 -4.11 -55.32
N GLU A 258 -0.29 -2.98 -56.01
CA GLU A 258 -1.35 -1.99 -55.82
C GLU A 258 -1.23 -0.99 -54.65
N ARG A 259 -0.48 0.07 -54.99
CA ARG A 259 -0.94 1.45 -54.81
C ARG A 259 -2.45 1.58 -55.09
N GLN A 260 -3.22 1.93 -54.06
CA GLN A 260 -4.31 2.88 -54.25
C GLN A 260 -4.42 3.81 -53.04
N SER A 261 -4.31 5.08 -53.38
CA SER A 261 -4.44 6.29 -52.58
C SER A 261 -5.84 6.53 -52.05
N SER A 262 -5.95 7.00 -50.80
CA SER A 262 -6.86 8.07 -50.36
C SER A 262 -6.45 8.42 -48.93
N ASP A 263 -5.80 9.55 -48.68
CA ASP A 263 -6.42 10.88 -48.63
C ASP A 263 -7.63 10.88 -47.69
N LEU A 264 -7.46 11.43 -46.49
CA LEU A 264 -8.46 12.26 -45.79
C LEU A 264 -7.87 12.77 -44.47
N LEU A 265 -7.55 14.06 -44.51
CA LEU A 265 -7.39 14.96 -43.38
C LEU A 265 -8.68 14.95 -42.53
N SER A 266 -8.54 14.84 -41.21
CA SER A 266 -9.61 15.17 -40.27
C SER A 266 -9.06 16.09 -39.19
N GLU A 267 -9.23 17.37 -39.48
CA GLU A 267 -9.13 18.53 -38.62
C GLU A 267 -10.13 18.38 -37.47
N SER A 268 -9.65 18.40 -36.22
CA SER A 268 -10.48 18.43 -35.01
C SER A 268 -9.97 19.55 -34.12
N ASP A 269 -10.47 20.74 -34.40
CA ASP A 269 -10.32 21.95 -33.58
C ASP A 269 -11.29 21.87 -32.39
N GLY A 270 -10.76 21.90 -31.17
CA GLY A 270 -11.51 21.82 -29.91
C GLY A 270 -11.13 22.99 -29.00
N PRO A 271 -12.11 23.70 -28.39
CA PRO A 271 -11.84 24.96 -27.71
C PRO A 271 -11.15 24.75 -26.36
N VAL A 272 -10.12 25.56 -26.13
CA VAL A 272 -9.40 25.68 -24.86
C VAL A 272 -10.28 26.46 -23.87
N ASP A 273 -10.70 25.80 -22.79
CA ASP A 273 -11.49 26.41 -21.72
C ASP A 273 -10.56 27.07 -20.67
N GLU A 274 -10.74 28.38 -20.51
CA GLU A 274 -9.97 29.28 -19.67
C GLU A 274 -10.36 29.12 -18.19
N SER A 275 -9.59 28.34 -17.44
CA SER A 275 -9.80 28.19 -16.00
C SER A 275 -9.18 29.34 -15.21
N ARG A 276 -10.08 30.17 -14.67
CA ARG A 276 -9.92 31.19 -13.62
C ARG A 276 -8.92 30.81 -12.51
N ALA A 277 -7.95 31.71 -12.30
CA ALA A 277 -7.16 31.80 -11.09
C ALA A 277 -8.02 32.30 -9.91
N GLY A 278 -8.39 31.40 -9.01
CA GLY A 278 -8.95 31.72 -7.70
C GLY A 278 -7.84 31.71 -6.64
N THR A 279 -7.40 32.89 -6.21
CA THR A 279 -6.46 33.07 -5.09
C THR A 279 -7.18 32.80 -3.77
N ALA A 280 -7.06 31.58 -3.25
CA ALA A 280 -7.50 31.24 -1.90
C ALA A 280 -6.34 31.45 -0.90
N PRO A 281 -6.63 31.85 0.36
CA PRO A 281 -5.61 32.05 1.38
C PRO A 281 -4.94 30.73 1.77
N PHE A 282 -3.61 30.73 1.76
CA PHE A 282 -2.73 29.63 2.16
C PHE A 282 -2.97 29.22 3.63
N GLU A 283 -3.80 28.19 3.85
CA GLU A 283 -3.54 27.26 4.93
C GLU A 283 -2.46 26.27 4.45
N ASP A 284 -1.40 26.12 5.25
CA ASP A 284 -0.23 25.23 5.03
C ASP A 284 -0.61 23.73 5.09
N GLN A 285 -1.65 23.31 4.38
CA GLN A 285 -1.94 21.89 4.17
C GLN A 285 -1.04 21.40 3.05
N LEU A 286 -0.01 20.64 3.43
CA LEU A 286 0.77 19.81 2.52
C LEU A 286 -0.15 18.70 1.98
N SER A 287 -0.93 19.03 0.95
CA SER A 287 -1.71 18.09 0.15
C SER A 287 -0.76 17.28 -0.72
N VAL A 288 -0.16 16.27 -0.11
CA VAL A 288 0.55 15.24 -0.87
C VAL A 288 -0.49 14.43 -1.66
N VAL A 289 -0.19 14.24 -2.94
CA VAL A 289 -0.99 13.57 -3.97
C VAL A 289 -1.73 12.33 -3.45
N GLN A 290 -2.97 12.19 -3.94
CA GLN A 290 -4.00 11.26 -3.48
C GLN A 290 -3.58 9.78 -3.45
N LYS A 291 -4.32 9.06 -2.61
CA LYS A 291 -3.99 7.77 -2.00
C LYS A 291 -3.88 6.57 -2.95
N ASP A 292 -4.40 6.67 -4.17
CA ASP A 292 -4.65 5.50 -5.02
C ASP A 292 -4.32 5.77 -6.50
N PHE A 293 -3.21 6.47 -6.78
CA PHE A 293 -2.80 6.70 -8.17
C PHE A 293 -2.14 5.45 -8.75
N ASP A 294 -2.75 4.89 -9.79
CA ASP A 294 -2.20 3.74 -10.52
C ASP A 294 -1.16 4.24 -11.54
N PHE A 295 0.12 4.15 -11.18
CA PHE A 295 1.23 4.58 -12.04
C PHE A 295 1.43 3.67 -13.27
N SER A 296 0.75 2.52 -13.34
CA SER A 296 0.91 1.60 -14.46
C SER A 296 0.33 2.14 -15.77
N SER A 297 -0.69 3.02 -15.70
CA SER A 297 -1.35 3.60 -16.86
C SER A 297 -0.65 4.84 -17.44
N LEU A 298 0.31 5.42 -16.71
CA LEU A 298 0.99 6.63 -17.14
C LEU A 298 1.85 6.39 -18.37
N SER A 299 1.92 7.37 -19.26
CA SER A 299 2.90 7.43 -20.35
C SER A 299 4.34 7.59 -19.80
N SER A 300 5.35 7.38 -20.66
CA SER A 300 6.74 7.57 -20.27
C SER A 300 7.05 9.02 -19.85
N GLU A 301 6.42 10.00 -20.53
CA GLU A 301 6.56 11.43 -20.21
C GLU A 301 5.93 11.76 -18.84
N GLU A 302 4.71 11.28 -18.59
CA GLU A 302 4.04 11.47 -17.30
C GLU A 302 4.78 10.78 -16.15
N LEU A 303 5.41 9.62 -16.40
CA LEU A 303 6.26 8.94 -15.42
C LEU A 303 7.50 9.76 -15.06
N GLU A 304 8.13 10.40 -16.04
CA GLU A 304 9.28 11.27 -15.82
C GLU A 304 8.88 12.51 -15.02
N GLU A 305 7.82 13.20 -15.44
CA GLU A 305 7.27 14.36 -14.73
C GLU A 305 6.89 14.01 -13.29
N THR A 306 6.20 12.90 -13.09
CA THR A 306 5.80 12.42 -11.75
C THR A 306 7.03 12.08 -10.91
N THR A 307 8.06 11.49 -11.50
CA THR A 307 9.32 11.17 -10.80
C THR A 307 10.03 12.45 -10.34
N GLU A 308 10.10 13.47 -11.20
CA GLU A 308 10.67 14.76 -10.86
C GLU A 308 9.85 15.48 -9.77
N PHE A 309 8.52 15.48 -9.91
CA PHE A 309 7.61 16.00 -8.90
C PHE A 309 7.83 15.35 -7.54
N LEU A 310 7.90 14.02 -7.46
CA LEU A 310 8.15 13.29 -6.22
C LEU A 310 9.51 13.63 -5.62
N LYS A 311 10.57 13.77 -6.43
CA LYS A 311 11.90 14.20 -5.96
C LYS A 311 11.88 15.62 -5.39
N ASN A 312 11.17 16.53 -6.05
CA ASN A 312 11.01 17.90 -5.57
C ASN A 312 10.24 17.95 -4.24
N GLN A 313 9.13 17.20 -4.12
CA GLN A 313 8.39 17.08 -2.87
C GLN A 313 9.23 16.43 -1.76
N GLU A 314 9.99 15.39 -2.08
CA GLU A 314 10.90 14.73 -1.14
C GLU A 314 11.90 15.71 -0.53
N GLN A 315 12.53 16.52 -1.38
CA GLN A 315 13.48 17.55 -0.96
C GLN A 315 12.81 18.63 -0.10
N GLN A 316 11.60 19.08 -0.46
CA GLN A 316 10.84 20.03 0.36
C GLN A 316 10.53 19.46 1.76
N MET A 317 10.12 18.19 1.86
CA MET A 317 9.85 17.54 3.13
C MET A 317 11.11 17.41 3.99
N ARG A 318 12.27 17.15 3.38
CA ARG A 318 13.55 17.11 4.10
C ARG A 318 13.93 18.46 4.68
N VAL A 319 13.86 19.52 3.88
CA VAL A 319 14.15 20.88 4.34
C VAL A 319 13.22 21.28 5.49
N LYS A 320 11.92 20.97 5.38
CA LYS A 320 10.95 21.20 6.46
C LYS A 320 11.29 20.39 7.72
N ALA A 321 11.66 19.11 7.57
CA ALA A 321 12.07 18.28 8.70
C ALA A 321 13.32 18.85 9.40
N ASP A 322 14.33 19.26 8.64
CA ASP A 322 15.55 19.87 9.19
C ASP A 322 15.24 21.18 9.93
N SER A 323 14.33 22.00 9.39
CA SER A 323 13.84 23.21 10.06
C SER A 323 13.15 22.91 11.39
N LEU A 324 12.27 21.90 11.44
CA LEU A 324 11.60 21.48 12.68
C LEU A 324 12.60 20.95 13.72
N GLY A 325 13.58 20.16 13.28
CA GLY A 325 14.65 19.65 14.15
C GLY A 325 15.50 20.78 14.75
N GLN A 326 15.84 21.80 13.96
CA GLN A 326 16.51 22.99 14.46
C GLN A 326 15.64 23.76 15.47
N GLN A 327 14.33 23.87 15.23
CA GLN A 327 13.41 24.52 16.15
C GLN A 327 13.28 23.75 17.48
N ALA A 328 13.15 22.42 17.44
CA ALA A 328 13.14 21.57 18.63
C ALA A 328 14.41 21.74 19.48
N ASN A 329 15.59 21.74 18.84
CA ASN A 329 16.86 21.97 19.53
C ASN A 329 16.93 23.34 20.22
N ARG A 330 16.35 24.39 19.61
CA ARG A 330 16.24 25.71 20.24
C ARG A 330 15.34 25.65 21.48
N PHE A 331 14.22 24.93 21.40
CA PHE A 331 13.27 24.80 22.52
C PHE A 331 13.93 24.07 23.70
N TYR A 332 14.63 22.95 23.46
CA TYR A 332 15.39 22.27 24.51
C TYR A 332 16.42 23.19 25.18
N LYS A 333 17.14 24.00 24.38
CA LYS A 333 18.11 24.96 24.92
C LYS A 333 17.45 26.01 25.82
N VAL A 334 16.32 26.57 25.41
CA VAL A 334 15.56 27.55 26.20
C VAL A 334 15.02 26.93 27.49
N ALA A 335 14.51 25.69 27.43
CA ALA A 335 14.04 24.97 28.62
C ALA A 335 15.18 24.75 29.63
N GLN A 336 16.35 24.34 29.16
CA GLN A 336 17.54 24.16 30.00
C GLN A 336 18.01 25.46 30.64
N ASP A 337 18.00 26.56 29.89
CA ASP A 337 18.41 27.87 30.40
C ASP A 337 17.41 28.39 31.45
N LYS A 338 16.09 28.20 31.24
CA LYS A 338 15.06 28.55 32.23
C LYS A 338 15.11 27.69 33.50
N THR A 339 15.60 26.46 33.43
CA THR A 339 15.69 25.57 34.60
C THR A 339 16.87 25.95 35.53
N LYS A 340 17.86 26.69 35.00
CA LYS A 340 19.02 27.15 35.78
C LYS A 340 18.80 28.50 36.47
N GLN A 341 17.75 29.22 36.09
CA GLN A 341 17.31 30.46 36.73
C GLN A 341 16.39 30.12 37.89
#